data_AF-A0A804QWY8-F1
#
_entry.id   AF-A0A804QWY8-F1
#
_cell.length_a   1.000
_cell.length_b   1.000
_cell.length_c   1.000
_cell.angle_alpha   90.00
_cell.angle_beta   90.00
_cell.angle_gamma   90.00
#
_symmetry.space_group_name_H-M   'P 1'
#
loop_
_entity.id
_entity.type
_entity.pdbx_description
1 polymer ?
#
loop_
_entity_poly.entity_id
_entity_poly.type
_entity_poly.pdbx_seq_one_letter_code
_entity_poly.pdbx_strand_id
1 'polypeptide(L)'
;MHYAGPTEVQWHAKARINVGANFYIVGRDPAGMSHPTEKMDLYDADHGKKVLSMAPGLERLNILPFKVAAYDTKQKKMDFFDPSRKDDFLFISGTKMRTLAKNRESPPDGFMCPGGWKVLVEYYDSLVPS
;
A
#
# COMPACT_ATOMS: atom_id res chain seq x y z
N MET A 1 -10.65 -7.68 -8.07
CA MET A 1 -10.43 -6.52 -7.18
C MET A 1 -11.57 -5.55 -7.46
N HIS A 2 -12.37 -5.21 -6.47
CA HIS A 2 -13.51 -4.28 -6.62
C HIS A 2 -13.11 -2.82 -6.40
N TYR A 3 -12.00 -2.60 -5.69
CA TYR A 3 -11.59 -1.30 -5.16
C TYR A 3 -12.66 -0.72 -4.23
N ALA A 4 -13.29 -1.59 -3.43
CA ALA A 4 -14.42 -1.25 -2.55
C ALA A 4 -14.03 -1.07 -1.06
N GLY A 5 -12.76 -0.74 -0.80
CA GLY A 5 -12.29 -0.23 0.49
C GLY A 5 -12.67 -1.10 1.71
N PRO A 6 -13.24 -0.48 2.78
CA PRO A 6 -13.64 -1.18 4.01
C PRO A 6 -14.65 -2.33 3.80
N THR A 7 -15.40 -2.33 2.69
CA THR A 7 -16.29 -3.44 2.33
C THR A 7 -15.49 -4.61 1.74
N GLU A 8 -14.58 -4.33 0.80
CA GLU A 8 -13.78 -5.37 0.15
C GLU A 8 -12.73 -5.99 1.09
N VAL A 9 -12.14 -5.22 2.01
CA VAL A 9 -11.12 -5.76 2.94
C VAL A 9 -11.67 -6.89 3.82
N GLN A 10 -12.97 -6.89 4.13
CA GLN A 10 -13.63 -7.98 4.86
C GLN A 10 -13.66 -9.26 4.02
N TRP A 11 -13.96 -9.16 2.72
CA TRP A 11 -13.88 -10.28 1.78
C TRP A 11 -12.45 -10.82 1.68
N HIS A 12 -11.45 -9.94 1.56
CA HIS A 12 -10.05 -10.34 1.53
C HIS A 12 -9.61 -11.11 2.78
N ALA A 13 -10.06 -10.69 3.95
CA ALA A 13 -9.79 -11.37 5.22
C ALA A 13 -10.53 -12.71 5.33
N LYS A 14 -11.83 -12.74 5.00
CA LYS A 14 -12.64 -13.95 5.03
C LYS A 14 -12.11 -15.05 4.11
N ALA A 15 -11.66 -14.67 2.91
CA ALA A 15 -11.04 -15.60 1.98
C ALA A 15 -9.75 -16.22 2.57
N ARG A 16 -8.98 -15.44 3.33
CA ARG A 16 -7.74 -15.88 3.98
C ARG A 16 -7.99 -16.81 5.17
N ILE A 17 -9.05 -16.59 5.94
CA ILE A 17 -9.51 -17.54 6.96
C ILE A 17 -9.75 -18.93 6.34
N ASN A 18 -10.46 -18.97 5.20
CA ASN A 18 -10.83 -20.22 4.55
C ASN A 18 -9.63 -21.05 4.03
N VAL A 19 -8.46 -20.42 3.84
CA VAL A 19 -7.21 -21.10 3.45
C VAL A 19 -6.25 -21.29 4.64
N GLY A 20 -6.75 -21.16 5.87
CA GLY A 20 -6.01 -21.49 7.09
C GLY A 20 -5.13 -20.36 7.65
N ALA A 21 -5.34 -19.11 7.24
CA ALA A 21 -4.63 -17.98 7.85
C ALA A 21 -5.19 -17.66 9.25
N ASN A 22 -4.32 -17.65 10.26
CA ASN A 22 -4.66 -17.29 11.64
C ASN A 22 -4.43 -15.80 11.95
N PHE A 23 -3.64 -15.13 11.11
CA PHE A 23 -3.29 -13.72 11.21
C PHE A 23 -3.55 -13.01 9.89
N TYR A 24 -3.99 -11.75 9.95
CA TYR A 24 -4.25 -10.94 8.77
C TYR A 24 -3.66 -9.55 8.91
N ILE A 25 -2.69 -9.23 8.05
CA ILE A 25 -2.02 -7.93 8.01
C ILE A 25 -2.92 -6.93 7.26
N VAL A 26 -3.11 -5.75 7.85
CA VAL A 26 -3.86 -4.67 7.23
C VAL A 26 -3.19 -3.33 7.48
N GLY A 27 -2.93 -2.57 6.41
CA GLY A 27 -2.28 -1.26 6.46
C GLY A 27 -3.27 -0.10 6.35
N ARG A 28 -2.79 1.03 5.81
CA ARG A 28 -3.65 2.16 5.42
C ARG A 28 -4.42 1.84 4.14
N ASP A 29 -5.62 2.41 4.03
CA ASP A 29 -6.47 2.40 2.83
C ASP A 29 -6.54 1.05 2.09
N PRO A 30 -6.82 -0.07 2.80
CA PRO A 30 -6.84 -1.38 2.17
C PRO A 30 -7.99 -1.47 1.17
N ALA A 31 -7.69 -1.94 -0.03
CA ALA A 31 -8.63 -2.00 -1.14
C ALA A 31 -9.21 -0.65 -1.59
N GLY A 32 -8.56 0.46 -1.22
CA GLY A 32 -8.93 1.79 -1.69
C GLY A 32 -8.33 2.18 -3.03
N MET A 33 -8.81 3.31 -3.54
CA MET A 33 -8.29 4.02 -4.70
C MET A 33 -8.69 5.49 -4.61
N SER A 34 -8.07 6.35 -5.42
CA SER A 34 -8.50 7.75 -5.53
C SER A 34 -9.87 7.86 -6.20
N HIS A 35 -10.66 8.86 -5.80
CA HIS A 35 -11.94 9.16 -6.42
C HIS A 35 -11.74 9.50 -7.91
N PRO A 36 -12.55 8.96 -8.84
CA PRO A 36 -12.31 9.13 -10.28
C PRO A 36 -12.51 10.58 -10.77
N THR A 37 -13.32 11.38 -10.07
CA THR A 37 -13.64 12.77 -10.46
C THR A 37 -13.17 13.81 -9.44
N GLU A 38 -12.80 13.40 -8.23
CA GLU A 38 -12.46 14.32 -7.13
C GLU A 38 -11.03 14.09 -6.70
N LYS A 39 -10.34 15.13 -6.22
CA LYS A 39 -8.95 15.04 -5.76
C LYS A 39 -8.87 14.55 -4.31
N MET A 40 -9.47 13.40 -4.02
CA MET A 40 -9.48 12.78 -2.70
C MET A 40 -9.44 11.25 -2.80
N ASP A 41 -9.15 10.59 -1.68
CA ASP A 41 -9.29 9.15 -1.56
C ASP A 41 -10.77 8.77 -1.44
N LEU A 42 -11.16 7.64 -2.04
CA LEU A 42 -12.56 7.17 -2.04
C LEU A 42 -13.03 6.75 -0.63
N TYR A 43 -12.07 6.40 0.24
CA TYR A 43 -12.30 5.97 1.62
C TYR A 43 -11.34 6.68 2.56
N ASP A 44 -11.77 6.85 3.81
CA ASP A 44 -10.83 7.21 4.88
C ASP A 44 -9.82 6.07 5.10
N ALA A 45 -8.55 6.42 5.14
CA ALA A 45 -7.42 5.49 5.17
C ALA A 45 -7.39 4.58 6.43
N ASP A 46 -8.10 4.93 7.50
CA ASP A 46 -8.20 4.13 8.72
C ASP A 46 -9.46 3.25 8.76
N HIS A 47 -10.47 3.50 7.93
CA HIS A 47 -11.74 2.78 7.98
C HIS A 47 -11.57 1.27 7.75
N GLY A 48 -10.68 0.86 6.85
CA GLY A 48 -10.46 -0.56 6.58
C GLY A 48 -10.00 -1.34 7.82
N LYS A 49 -9.10 -0.77 8.63
CA LYS A 49 -8.62 -1.38 9.88
C LYS A 49 -9.73 -1.44 10.93
N LYS A 50 -10.45 -0.31 11.12
CA LYS A 50 -11.53 -0.18 12.09
C LYS A 50 -12.67 -1.16 11.78
N VAL A 51 -13.15 -1.15 10.54
CA VAL A 51 -14.23 -2.05 10.08
C VAL A 51 -13.83 -3.50 10.24
N LEU A 52 -12.60 -3.86 9.87
CA LEU A 52 -12.14 -5.25 9.98
C LEU A 52 -12.09 -5.74 11.43
N SER A 53 -11.70 -4.88 12.38
CA SER A 53 -11.68 -5.22 13.81
C SER A 53 -13.06 -5.43 14.45
N MET A 54 -14.14 -4.98 13.79
CA MET A 54 -15.51 -5.09 14.29
C MET A 54 -16.43 -5.91 13.35
N ALA A 55 -15.88 -6.53 12.31
CA ALA A 55 -16.64 -7.26 11.31
C ALA A 55 -17.07 -8.64 11.85
N PRO A 56 -18.36 -8.98 11.81
CA PRO A 56 -18.85 -10.28 12.27
C PRO A 56 -18.34 -11.42 11.39
N GLY A 57 -18.05 -12.57 12.01
CA GLY A 57 -17.52 -13.76 11.35
C GLY A 57 -16.00 -13.75 11.13
N LEU A 58 -15.28 -12.71 11.58
CA LEU A 58 -13.82 -12.62 11.56
C LEU A 58 -13.18 -12.73 12.96
N GLU A 59 -13.95 -13.08 13.99
CA GLU A 59 -13.52 -13.04 15.40
C GLU A 59 -12.36 -14.00 15.71
N ARG A 60 -12.22 -15.06 14.91
CA ARG A 60 -11.14 -16.05 15.04
C ARG A 60 -9.85 -15.63 14.33
N LEU A 61 -9.89 -14.56 13.52
CA LEU A 61 -8.75 -14.06 12.77
C LEU A 61 -8.05 -12.96 13.56
N ASN A 62 -6.76 -13.14 13.83
CA ASN A 62 -5.99 -12.12 14.52
C ASN A 62 -5.62 -11.00 13.54
N ILE A 63 -6.32 -9.87 13.62
CA ILE A 63 -6.03 -8.70 12.79
C ILE A 63 -4.78 -8.00 13.31
N LEU A 64 -3.81 -7.78 12.42
CA LEU A 64 -2.56 -7.07 12.69
C LEU A 64 -2.58 -5.72 11.94
N PRO A 65 -3.07 -4.64 12.58
CA PRO A 65 -3.14 -3.32 11.96
C PRO A 65 -1.79 -2.60 11.99
N PHE A 66 -1.43 -1.98 10.87
CA PHE A 66 -0.22 -1.17 10.75
C PHE A 66 -0.54 0.28 10.37
N LYS A 67 0.34 1.19 10.80
CA LYS A 67 0.38 2.56 10.31
C LYS A 67 0.95 2.59 8.89
N VAL A 68 0.85 3.73 8.22
CA VAL A 68 1.54 3.90 6.93
C VAL A 68 3.05 3.82 7.11
N ALA A 69 3.71 3.06 6.24
CA ALA A 69 5.16 3.07 6.08
C ALA A 69 5.55 3.93 4.88
N ALA A 70 6.65 4.67 5.02
CA ALA A 70 7.22 5.54 3.99
C ALA A 70 8.75 5.47 4.08
N TYR A 71 9.44 6.02 3.08
CA TYR A 71 10.91 6.00 3.07
C TYR A 71 11.46 7.07 4.01
N ASP A 72 12.08 6.69 5.11
CA ASP A 72 12.77 7.61 6.02
C ASP A 72 14.14 7.96 5.41
N THR A 73 14.28 9.22 4.99
CA THR A 73 15.48 9.76 4.32
C THR A 73 16.68 9.88 5.25
N LYS A 74 16.47 10.00 6.56
CA LYS A 74 17.54 10.04 7.57
C LYS A 74 18.09 8.64 7.81
N GLN A 75 17.20 7.65 7.91
CA GLN A 75 17.58 6.26 8.16
C GLN A 75 17.90 5.47 6.88
N LYS A 76 17.59 6.02 5.71
CA LYS A 76 17.79 5.40 4.38
C LYS A 76 17.13 4.03 4.24
N LYS A 77 15.92 3.88 4.79
CA LYS A 77 15.13 2.64 4.74
C LYS A 77 13.65 2.95 4.88
N MET A 78 12.81 1.95 4.60
CA MET A 78 11.38 2.02 4.92
C MET A 78 11.17 1.99 6.44
N ASP A 79 10.34 2.89 6.96
CA ASP A 79 9.96 2.96 8.37
C ASP A 79 8.50 3.42 8.50
N PHE A 80 7.89 3.26 9.68
CA PHE A 80 6.57 3.79 9.96
C PHE A 80 6.60 5.31 10.01
N PHE A 81 5.65 5.94 9.31
CA PHE A 81 5.53 7.38 9.25
C PHE A 81 5.29 7.98 10.64
N ASP A 82 6.09 8.99 10.96
CA ASP A 82 6.02 9.77 12.18
C ASP A 82 5.62 11.22 11.86
N PRO A 83 4.39 11.66 12.21
CA PRO A 83 3.92 13.01 11.94
C PRO A 83 4.81 14.12 12.54
N SER A 84 5.55 13.85 13.62
CA SER A 84 6.44 14.83 14.25
C SER A 84 7.69 15.13 13.42
N ARG A 85 8.04 14.23 12.48
CA ARG A 85 9.20 14.29 11.59
C ARG A 85 8.79 14.16 10.13
N LYS A 86 7.60 14.65 9.77
CA LYS A 86 6.99 14.43 8.44
C LYS A 86 7.91 14.73 7.25
N ASP A 87 8.80 15.72 7.39
CA ASP A 87 9.72 16.16 6.33
C ASP A 87 10.87 15.16 6.10
N ASP A 88 11.12 14.23 7.03
CA ASP A 88 12.09 13.15 6.86
C ASP A 88 11.55 12.02 5.98
N PHE A 89 10.25 11.96 5.68
CA PHE A 89 9.61 10.85 4.98
C PHE A 89 9.26 11.18 3.53
N LEU A 90 9.66 10.29 2.61
CA LEU A 90 9.26 10.35 1.19
C LEU A 90 8.17 9.33 0.89
N PHE A 91 7.07 9.81 0.29
CA PHE A 91 5.99 8.99 -0.24
C PHE A 91 6.16 8.80 -1.75
N ILE A 92 6.40 7.56 -2.17
CA ILE A 92 6.59 7.23 -3.58
C ILE A 92 5.35 6.45 -4.07
N SER A 93 4.48 7.14 -4.81
CA SER A 93 3.28 6.54 -5.41
C SER A 93 3.62 5.70 -6.64
N GLY A 94 2.67 4.87 -7.10
CA GLY A 94 2.78 4.15 -8.37
C GLY A 94 3.07 5.08 -9.56
N THR A 95 2.41 6.25 -9.59
CA THR A 95 2.66 7.29 -10.59
C THR A 95 4.09 7.82 -10.54
N LYS A 96 4.64 8.03 -9.33
CA LYS A 96 6.04 8.47 -9.17
C LYS A 96 7.01 7.37 -9.60
N MET A 97 6.76 6.10 -9.27
CA MET A 97 7.56 4.97 -9.75
C MET A 97 7.59 4.90 -11.27
N ARG A 98 6.43 5.00 -11.94
CA ARG A 98 6.36 5.04 -13.41
C ARG A 98 7.18 6.19 -14.00
N THR A 99 7.14 7.36 -13.36
CA THR A 99 7.89 8.54 -13.81
C THR A 99 9.40 8.33 -13.68
N LEU A 100 9.86 7.80 -12.53
CA LEU A 100 11.27 7.48 -12.30
C LEU A 100 11.79 6.49 -13.35
N ALA A 101 11.06 5.39 -13.57
CA ALA A 101 11.44 4.38 -14.55
C ALA A 101 11.55 4.95 -15.97
N LYS A 102 10.56 5.76 -16.39
CA LYS A 102 10.57 6.43 -17.70
C LYS A 102 11.79 7.35 -17.89
N ASN A 103 12.26 7.98 -16.81
CA ASN A 103 13.43 8.86 -16.83
C ASN A 103 14.76 8.12 -16.61
N ARG A 104 14.77 6.77 -16.54
CA ARG A 104 15.95 5.97 -16.17
C ARG A 104 16.52 6.34 -14.80
N GLU A 105 15.67 6.85 -13.91
CA GLU A 105 15.99 7.13 -12.51
C GLU A 105 15.57 5.95 -11.63
N SER A 106 16.20 5.80 -10.47
CA SER A 106 15.82 4.79 -9.47
C SER A 106 15.21 5.46 -8.24
N PRO A 107 14.27 4.81 -7.54
CA PRO A 107 13.87 5.25 -6.21
C PRO A 107 15.09 5.20 -5.26
N PRO A 108 15.02 5.89 -4.11
CA PRO A 108 16.09 5.85 -3.10
C PRO A 108 16.47 4.41 -2.71
N ASP A 109 17.76 4.20 -2.46
CA ASP A 109 18.25 2.90 -1.99
C ASP A 109 17.56 2.49 -0.69
N GLY A 110 17.09 1.25 -0.62
CA GLY A 110 16.29 0.74 0.50
C GLY A 110 14.76 0.93 0.37
N PHE A 111 14.26 1.61 -0.67
CA PHE A 111 12.82 1.65 -0.98
C PHE A 111 12.30 0.32 -1.53
N MET A 112 13.05 -0.29 -2.46
CA MET A 112 12.74 -1.56 -3.11
C MET A 112 14.03 -2.32 -3.39
N CYS A 113 13.99 -3.64 -3.39
CA CYS A 113 15.15 -4.43 -3.77
C CYS A 113 15.54 -4.16 -5.24
N PRO A 114 16.83 -4.10 -5.60
CA PRO A 114 17.27 -3.79 -6.97
C PRO A 114 16.70 -4.75 -8.03
N GLY A 115 16.55 -6.04 -7.70
CA GLY A 115 15.94 -7.03 -8.58
C GLY A 115 14.46 -6.74 -8.86
N GLY A 116 13.69 -6.35 -7.84
CA GLY A 116 12.30 -5.96 -7.99
C GLY A 116 12.15 -4.67 -8.80
N TRP A 117 13.03 -3.69 -8.57
CA TRP A 117 13.06 -2.46 -9.36
C TRP A 117 13.34 -2.72 -10.84
N LYS A 118 14.29 -3.61 -11.15
CA LYS A 118 14.61 -3.99 -12.54
C LYS A 118 13.39 -4.54 -13.28
N VAL A 119 12.63 -5.43 -12.64
CA VAL A 119 11.37 -5.97 -13.22
C VAL A 119 10.37 -4.85 -13.51
N LEU A 120 10.25 -3.86 -12.62
CA LEU A 120 9.35 -2.71 -12.86
C LEU A 120 9.83 -1.83 -14.01
N VAL A 121 11.13 -1.59 -14.15
CA VAL A 121 11.70 -0.84 -15.28
C VAL A 121 11.37 -1.55 -16.60
N GLU A 122 11.59 -2.87 -16.68
CA GLU A 122 11.24 -3.67 -17.86
C GLU A 122 9.74 -3.59 -18.20
N TYR A 123 8.87 -3.66 -17.18
CA TYR A 123 7.44 -3.46 -17.36
C TYR A 123 7.12 -2.06 -17.93
N TYR A 124 7.66 -0.99 -17.36
CA TYR A 124 7.36 0.37 -17.80
C TYR A 124 7.94 0.70 -19.19
N ASP A 125 9.09 0.13 -19.53
CA ASP A 125 9.67 0.23 -20.88
C ASP A 125 8.73 -0.40 -21.93
N SER A 126 8.07 -1.52 -21.59
CA SER A 126 7.12 -2.18 -22.49
C SER A 126 5.82 -1.40 -22.74
N LEU A 127 5.50 -0.41 -21.89
CA LEU A 127 4.28 0.41 -22.04
C LEU A 127 4.43 1.56 -23.03
N VAL A 128 5.67 1.89 -23.44
CA VAL A 128 5.93 2.92 -24.44
C VAL A 128 5.98 2.20 -25.79
N PRO A 129 5.02 2.40 -26.70
CA PRO A 129 5.16 1.92 -28.07
C PRO A 129 6.45 2.51 -28.66
N SER A 130 7.25 1.65 -29.29
CA SER A 130 8.44 2.04 -30.06
C SER A 130 8.12 3.14 -31.08
#